data_AF-A0A350UWP2-F1
#
_entry.id   AF-A0A350UWP2-F1
#
_cell.length_a   1.000
_cell.length_b   1.000
_cell.length_c   1.000
_cell.angle_alpha   90.00
_cell.angle_beta   90.00
_cell.angle_gamma   90.00
#
_symmetry.space_group_name_H-M   'P 1'
#
loop_
_entity.id
_entity.type
_entity.pdbx_description
1 polymer ?
#
loop_
_entity_poly.entity_id
_entity_poly.type
_entity_poly.pdbx_seq_one_letter_code
_entity_poly.pdbx_strand_id
1 'polypeptide(L)'
;EEQGGAPRLTASPDDIEPSHLSHFIVAYLPFNSVTEKAEINHVLFEIYSFFDWLNKKNIPHGLAGTNISQLVKQLCTKQERCLKLSQLLDNESGRILKDPPEIQNTLNDTFSVEKIEGSFVSLKGRRHDDIVRLRLPPDALPLIKLNDCLDLILGDTSEKWVVLEAGQVYPQVGK
;
A
#
# COMPACT_ATOMS: atom_id res chain seq x y z
N GLU A 1 -2.29 -12.74 -28.95
CA GLU A 1 -3.54 -12.06 -29.36
C GLU A 1 -3.47 -10.61 -28.97
N GLU A 2 -3.48 -9.71 -29.96
CA GLU A 2 -3.51 -8.26 -29.75
C GLU A 2 -4.94 -7.83 -29.38
N GLN A 3 -5.09 -6.97 -28.38
CA GLN A 3 -6.28 -6.14 -28.24
C GLN A 3 -5.91 -4.75 -28.76
N GLY A 4 -6.36 -4.41 -29.97
CA GLY A 4 -6.34 -3.03 -30.47
C GLY A 4 -4.97 -2.38 -30.66
N GLY A 5 -3.91 -3.14 -31.00
CA GLY A 5 -2.60 -2.58 -31.35
C GLY A 5 -1.74 -2.06 -30.18
N ALA A 6 -2.24 -2.12 -28.95
CA ALA A 6 -1.43 -1.95 -27.74
C ALA A 6 -0.91 -3.32 -27.28
N PRO A 7 0.35 -3.43 -26.79
CA PRO A 7 0.82 -4.65 -26.17
C PRO A 7 -0.15 -5.02 -25.05
N ARG A 8 -0.73 -6.23 -25.06
CA ARG A 8 -1.49 -6.71 -23.91
C ARG A 8 -0.51 -6.75 -22.74
N LEU A 9 -0.78 -5.93 -21.72
CA LEU A 9 -0.13 -6.08 -20.42
C LEU A 9 -0.52 -7.45 -19.89
N THR A 10 0.40 -8.40 -20.01
CA THR A 10 0.25 -9.76 -19.49
C THR A 10 1.39 -10.01 -18.51
N ALA A 11 1.06 -10.57 -17.36
CA ALA A 11 2.04 -11.05 -16.39
C ALA A 11 1.92 -12.58 -16.34
N SER A 12 3.04 -13.27 -16.15
CA SER A 12 3.00 -14.70 -15.87
C SER A 12 2.36 -14.93 -14.50
N PRO A 13 1.55 -15.98 -14.31
CA PRO A 13 1.14 -16.42 -12.97
C PRO A 13 2.34 -16.65 -12.03
N ASP A 14 3.50 -16.96 -12.60
CA ASP A 14 4.77 -17.14 -11.88
C ASP A 14 5.37 -15.84 -11.35
N ASP A 15 4.93 -14.68 -11.87
CA ASP A 15 5.42 -13.36 -11.45
C ASP A 15 4.69 -12.86 -10.17
N ILE A 16 3.76 -13.64 -9.62
CA ILE A 16 3.02 -13.26 -8.40
C ILE A 16 3.93 -13.42 -7.16
N GLU A 17 4.20 -12.30 -6.49
CA GLU A 17 4.95 -12.22 -5.23
C GLU A 17 4.05 -11.85 -4.04
N PRO A 18 4.48 -12.09 -2.79
CA PRO A 18 3.73 -11.70 -1.59
C PRO A 18 3.37 -10.20 -1.51
N SER A 19 4.20 -9.34 -2.10
CA SER A 19 3.97 -7.90 -2.21
C SER A 19 2.74 -7.58 -3.07
N HIS A 20 2.48 -8.35 -4.13
CA HIS A 20 1.31 -8.21 -5.00
C HIS A 20 0.01 -8.51 -4.23
N LEU A 21 0.02 -9.51 -3.33
CA LEU A 21 -1.14 -9.77 -2.47
C LEU A 21 -1.40 -8.61 -1.51
N SER A 22 -0.34 -8.06 -0.93
CA SER A 22 -0.44 -6.94 0.02
C SER A 22 -1.12 -5.74 -0.63
N HIS A 23 -0.70 -5.39 -1.85
CA HIS A 23 -1.31 -4.32 -2.63
C HIS A 23 -2.73 -4.69 -3.09
N PHE A 24 -2.93 -5.91 -3.62
CA PHE A 24 -4.23 -6.37 -4.10
C PHE A 24 -5.31 -6.33 -3.02
N ILE A 25 -5.01 -6.77 -1.80
CA ILE A 25 -5.96 -6.72 -0.69
C ILE A 25 -6.43 -5.29 -0.48
N VAL A 26 -5.56 -4.29 -0.57
CA VAL A 26 -5.98 -2.90 -0.33
C VAL A 26 -6.68 -2.33 -1.55
N ALA A 27 -6.23 -2.67 -2.77
CA ALA A 27 -6.81 -2.21 -4.02
C ALA A 27 -8.24 -2.76 -4.21
N TYR A 28 -8.46 -4.02 -3.84
CA TYR A 28 -9.74 -4.73 -3.94
C TYR A 28 -10.67 -4.48 -2.75
N LEU A 29 -10.18 -3.84 -1.69
CA LEU A 29 -10.97 -3.28 -0.61
C LEU A 29 -11.06 -1.76 -0.87
N PRO A 30 -11.95 -1.27 -1.76
CA PRO A 30 -12.07 0.15 -2.01
C PRO A 30 -12.09 0.88 -0.68
N PHE A 31 -11.24 1.89 -0.58
CA PHE A 31 -11.06 2.73 0.61
C PHE A 31 -12.40 3.30 1.15
N ASN A 32 -13.43 3.30 0.30
CA ASN A 32 -14.78 3.77 0.56
C ASN A 32 -15.82 2.67 0.85
N SER A 33 -15.49 1.39 0.68
CA SER A 33 -16.47 0.29 0.82
C SER A 33 -16.13 -0.71 1.91
N VAL A 34 -14.87 -0.79 2.37
CA VAL A 34 -14.51 -1.69 3.47
C VAL A 34 -14.04 -0.92 4.69
N THR A 35 -14.97 -0.79 5.64
CA THR A 35 -14.74 -0.17 6.94
C THR A 35 -14.59 -1.23 8.03
N GLU A 36 -14.91 -2.50 7.74
CA GLU A 36 -15.02 -3.55 8.75
C GLU A 36 -14.01 -4.68 8.59
N LYS A 37 -13.49 -5.13 9.73
CA LYS A 37 -12.59 -6.29 9.84
C LYS A 37 -13.13 -7.55 9.17
N ALA A 38 -14.46 -7.71 9.13
CA ALA A 38 -15.11 -8.88 8.55
C ALA A 38 -14.87 -8.99 7.03
N GLU A 39 -14.90 -7.87 6.32
CA GLU A 39 -14.71 -7.81 4.87
C GLU A 39 -13.25 -8.07 4.48
N ILE A 40 -12.31 -7.52 5.26
CA ILE A 40 -10.87 -7.82 5.14
C ILE A 40 -10.64 -9.34 5.29
N ASN A 41 -11.24 -9.95 6.31
CA ASN A 41 -11.11 -11.38 6.54
C ASN A 41 -11.71 -12.22 5.41
N HIS A 42 -12.79 -11.76 4.79
CA HIS A 42 -13.43 -12.44 3.67
C HIS A 42 -12.50 -12.49 2.45
N VAL A 43 -11.96 -11.35 2.02
CA VAL A 43 -11.00 -11.28 0.90
C VAL A 43 -9.76 -12.11 1.18
N LEU A 44 -9.23 -12.05 2.41
CA LEU A 44 -8.10 -12.86 2.83
C LEU A 44 -8.39 -14.37 2.77
N PHE A 45 -9.61 -14.78 3.13
CA PHE A 45 -10.05 -16.17 3.02
C PHE A 45 -10.23 -16.62 1.57
N GLU A 46 -10.74 -15.76 0.69
CA GLU A 46 -10.83 -16.05 -0.75
C GLU A 46 -9.45 -16.24 -1.37
N ILE A 47 -8.50 -15.35 -1.07
CA ILE A 47 -7.10 -15.46 -1.51
C ILE A 47 -6.49 -16.79 -1.02
N TYR A 48 -6.66 -17.10 0.27
CA TYR A 48 -6.19 -18.39 0.82
C TYR A 48 -6.78 -19.56 0.05
N SER A 49 -8.10 -19.58 -0.14
CA SER A 49 -8.82 -20.69 -0.77
C SER A 49 -8.42 -20.86 -2.25
N PHE A 50 -8.18 -19.76 -2.95
CA PHE A 50 -7.73 -19.76 -4.33
C PHE A 50 -6.34 -20.39 -4.48
N PHE A 51 -5.35 -19.93 -3.71
CA PHE A 51 -4.00 -20.49 -3.78
C PHE A 51 -3.92 -21.92 -3.22
N ASP A 52 -4.70 -22.26 -2.19
CA ASP A 52 -4.81 -23.64 -1.73
C ASP A 52 -5.39 -24.57 -2.81
N TRP A 53 -6.39 -24.10 -3.55
CA TRP A 53 -6.94 -24.83 -4.70
C TRP A 53 -5.91 -25.00 -5.82
N LEU A 54 -5.15 -23.95 -6.18
CA LEU A 54 -4.09 -24.04 -7.19
C LEU A 54 -3.02 -25.07 -6.80
N ASN A 55 -2.57 -25.04 -5.54
CA ASN A 55 -1.63 -26.02 -5.00
C ASN A 55 -2.19 -27.44 -5.09
N LYS A 56 -3.45 -27.66 -4.68
CA LYS A 56 -4.12 -28.98 -4.80
C LYS A 56 -4.24 -29.47 -6.24
N LYS A 57 -4.29 -28.57 -7.21
CA LYS A 57 -4.37 -28.89 -8.64
C LYS A 57 -3.00 -28.95 -9.33
N ASN A 58 -1.90 -28.70 -8.61
CA ASN A 58 -0.56 -28.57 -9.16
C ASN A 58 -0.50 -27.55 -10.32
N ILE A 59 -1.27 -26.47 -10.22
CA ILE A 59 -1.23 -25.38 -11.21
C ILE A 59 -0.07 -24.46 -10.84
N PRO A 60 0.86 -24.15 -11.77
CA PRO A 60 1.97 -23.24 -11.51
C PRO A 60 1.52 -21.84 -11.11
N HIS A 61 2.20 -21.25 -10.11
CA HIS A 61 2.02 -19.87 -9.68
C HIS A 61 3.24 -19.38 -8.87
N GLY A 62 3.44 -18.07 -8.80
CA GLY A 62 4.63 -17.45 -8.19
C GLY A 62 4.75 -17.65 -6.68
N LEU A 63 3.63 -17.96 -6.01
CA LEU A 63 3.63 -18.29 -4.58
C LEU A 63 3.83 -19.78 -4.26
N ALA A 64 4.19 -20.61 -5.25
CA ALA A 64 4.42 -22.03 -5.01
C ALA A 64 5.54 -22.22 -3.99
N GLY A 65 5.34 -23.08 -2.99
CA GLY A 65 6.28 -23.28 -1.89
C GLY A 65 6.22 -22.21 -0.78
N THR A 66 5.44 -21.13 -0.94
CA THR A 66 5.16 -20.19 0.15
C THR A 66 4.07 -20.74 1.06
N ASN A 67 4.23 -20.58 2.38
CA ASN A 67 3.15 -20.88 3.33
C ASN A 67 2.06 -19.81 3.25
N ILE A 68 1.08 -20.01 2.37
CA ILE A 68 -0.05 -19.09 2.13
C ILE A 68 -0.83 -18.80 3.41
N SER A 69 -1.05 -19.81 4.27
CA SER A 69 -1.76 -19.63 5.54
C SER A 69 -1.05 -18.62 6.44
N GLN A 70 0.28 -18.76 6.56
CA GLN A 70 1.10 -17.84 7.34
C GLN A 70 1.12 -16.44 6.73
N LEU A 71 1.23 -16.34 5.39
CA LEU A 71 1.22 -15.07 4.68
C LEU A 71 -0.10 -14.31 4.90
N VAL A 72 -1.23 -14.98 4.72
CA VAL A 72 -2.58 -14.43 4.93
C VAL A 72 -2.78 -13.99 6.39
N LYS A 73 -2.27 -14.77 7.36
CA LYS A 73 -2.31 -14.39 8.78
C LYS A 73 -1.50 -13.13 9.07
N GLN A 74 -0.32 -13.00 8.49
CA GLN A 74 0.50 -11.78 8.62
C GLN A 74 -0.21 -10.58 8.00
N LEU A 75 -0.78 -10.75 6.81
CA LEU A 75 -1.56 -9.72 6.13
C LEU A 75 -2.75 -9.27 6.98
N CYS A 76 -3.55 -10.19 7.50
CA CYS A 76 -4.68 -9.91 8.41
C CYS A 76 -4.29 -8.97 9.56
N THR A 77 -3.18 -9.26 10.25
CA THR A 77 -2.74 -8.46 11.40
C THR A 77 -2.23 -7.07 11.03
N LYS A 78 -1.60 -6.93 9.85
CA LYS A 78 -0.99 -5.67 9.43
C LYS A 78 -1.98 -4.77 8.70
N GLN A 79 -2.97 -5.35 8.04
CA GLN A 79 -3.92 -4.67 7.16
C GLN A 79 -4.82 -3.70 7.93
N GLU A 80 -5.37 -4.12 9.08
CA GLU A 80 -6.26 -3.28 9.89
C GLU A 80 -5.56 -1.97 10.32
N ARG A 81 -4.29 -2.06 10.71
CA ARG A 81 -3.45 -0.91 11.06
C ARG A 81 -3.22 0.00 9.85
N CYS A 82 -2.91 -0.57 8.70
CA CYS A 82 -2.66 0.21 7.48
C CYS A 82 -3.92 0.93 7.01
N LEU A 83 -5.09 0.30 7.12
CA LEU A 83 -6.37 0.93 6.80
C LEU A 83 -6.63 2.18 7.68
N LYS A 84 -6.42 2.06 9.00
CA LYS A 84 -6.55 3.20 9.92
C LYS A 84 -5.57 4.32 9.58
N LEU A 85 -4.34 3.96 9.20
CA LEU A 85 -3.33 4.92 8.78
C LEU A 85 -3.74 5.65 7.49
N SER A 86 -4.20 4.92 6.48
CA SER A 86 -4.73 5.51 5.25
C SER A 86 -5.85 6.52 5.52
N GLN A 87 -6.81 6.19 6.40
CA GLN A 87 -7.88 7.11 6.82
C GLN A 87 -7.35 8.39 7.49
N LEU A 88 -6.30 8.29 8.31
CA LEU A 88 -5.71 9.47 8.93
C LEU A 88 -4.98 10.35 7.91
N LEU A 89 -4.31 9.74 6.92
CA LEU A 89 -3.62 10.49 5.87
C LEU A 89 -4.60 11.17 4.91
N ASP A 90 -5.74 10.54 4.61
CA ASP A 90 -6.82 11.14 3.81
C ASP A 90 -7.50 12.30 4.57
N ASN A 91 -7.70 12.15 5.87
CA ASN A 91 -8.17 13.26 6.69
C ASN A 91 -7.17 14.43 6.71
N GLU A 92 -5.87 14.15 6.70
CA GLU A 92 -4.82 15.16 6.67
C GLU A 92 -4.76 15.85 5.31
N SER A 93 -4.84 15.12 4.19
CA SER A 93 -4.93 15.72 2.85
C SER A 93 -6.16 16.62 2.74
N GLY A 94 -7.31 16.19 3.24
CA GLY A 94 -8.53 17.00 3.29
C GLY A 94 -8.42 18.25 4.16
N ARG A 95 -7.54 18.27 5.17
CA ARG A 95 -7.22 19.48 5.94
C ARG A 95 -6.33 20.43 5.17
N ILE A 96 -5.28 19.92 4.53
CA ILE A 96 -4.37 20.72 3.70
C ILE A 96 -5.13 21.36 2.53
N LEU A 97 -6.03 20.62 1.87
CA LEU A 97 -6.80 21.14 0.73
C LEU A 97 -7.83 22.22 1.12
N LYS A 98 -8.23 22.34 2.39
CA LYS A 98 -9.11 23.42 2.85
C LYS A 98 -8.41 24.78 2.90
N ASP A 99 -7.10 24.78 3.16
CA ASP A 99 -6.25 25.96 3.20
C ASP A 99 -4.89 25.60 2.58
N PRO A 100 -4.83 25.48 1.24
CA PRO A 100 -3.67 24.92 0.56
C PRO A 100 -2.47 25.86 0.66
N PRO A 101 -1.31 25.37 1.13
CA PRO A 101 -0.09 26.16 1.09
C PRO A 101 0.38 26.37 -0.36
N GLU A 102 1.30 27.31 -0.56
CA GLU A 102 1.95 27.48 -1.86
C GLU A 102 2.80 26.24 -2.18
N ILE A 103 2.47 25.56 -3.28
CA ILE A 103 3.14 24.33 -3.73
C ILE A 103 4.09 24.67 -4.88
N GLN A 104 5.37 24.38 -4.70
CA GLN A 104 6.40 24.58 -5.72
C GLN A 104 6.51 23.39 -6.67
N ASN A 105 6.39 22.17 -6.13
CA ASN A 105 6.47 20.95 -6.90
C ASN A 105 5.59 19.86 -6.29
N THR A 106 5.23 18.86 -7.10
CA THR A 106 4.47 17.69 -6.66
C THR A 106 5.19 16.40 -7.01
N LEU A 107 5.07 15.40 -6.15
CA LEU A 107 5.51 14.03 -6.41
C LEU A 107 4.32 13.10 -6.27
N ASN A 108 4.13 12.22 -7.24
CA ASN A 108 3.13 11.15 -7.20
C ASN A 108 3.85 9.82 -7.34
N ASP A 109 3.84 9.04 -6.25
CA ASP A 109 4.49 7.74 -6.22
C ASP A 109 3.93 6.86 -5.10
N THR A 110 4.30 5.57 -5.17
CA THR A 110 4.25 4.70 -4.01
C THR A 110 5.57 4.78 -3.26
N PHE A 111 5.52 5.19 -2.00
CA PHE A 111 6.69 5.39 -1.15
C PHE A 111 6.87 4.27 -0.13
N SER A 112 8.09 3.76 0.05
CA SER A 112 8.45 2.88 1.17
C SER A 112 8.93 3.68 2.39
N VAL A 113 8.52 3.26 3.59
CA VAL A 113 9.03 3.82 4.85
C VAL A 113 10.41 3.27 5.18
N GLU A 114 11.43 4.10 5.02
CA GLU A 114 12.84 3.74 5.28
C GLU A 114 13.25 4.03 6.72
N LYS A 115 12.73 5.11 7.32
CA LYS A 115 13.10 5.55 8.66
C LYS A 115 11.98 6.31 9.36
N ILE A 116 11.88 6.16 10.68
CA ILE A 116 10.93 6.89 11.54
C ILE A 116 11.75 7.57 12.65
N GLU A 117 11.66 8.90 12.74
CA GLU A 117 12.39 9.72 13.70
C GLU A 117 11.46 10.78 14.33
N GLY A 118 11.01 10.51 15.56
CA GLY A 118 10.06 11.39 16.23
C GLY A 118 8.77 11.54 15.43
N SER A 119 8.48 12.74 14.94
CA SER A 119 7.31 13.04 14.11
C SER A 119 7.56 12.98 12.60
N PHE A 120 8.78 12.63 12.18
CA PHE A 120 9.17 12.59 10.78
C PHE A 120 9.37 11.16 10.29
N VAL A 121 8.97 10.92 9.04
CA VAL A 121 9.22 9.68 8.31
C VAL A 121 10.00 9.96 7.04
N SER A 122 11.02 9.15 6.80
CA SER A 122 11.79 9.15 5.56
C SER A 122 11.16 8.15 4.60
N LEU A 123 10.80 8.64 3.42
CA LEU A 123 10.04 7.95 2.40
C LEU A 123 10.90 7.84 1.14
N LYS A 124 11.01 6.64 0.56
CA LYS A 124 11.68 6.44 -0.72
C LYS A 124 10.67 6.10 -1.80
N GLY A 125 10.66 6.89 -2.87
CA GLY A 125 9.81 6.63 -4.04
C GLY A 125 10.28 5.39 -4.82
N ARG A 126 9.39 4.78 -5.60
CA ARG A 126 9.75 3.73 -6.57
C ARG A 126 10.35 4.30 -7.85
N ARG A 127 9.94 5.52 -8.21
CA ARG A 127 10.31 6.21 -9.46
C ARG A 127 11.30 7.35 -9.23
N HIS A 128 11.57 7.67 -7.96
CA HIS A 128 12.44 8.75 -7.53
C HIS A 128 13.50 8.23 -6.56
N ASP A 129 14.77 8.57 -6.82
CA ASP A 129 15.89 8.16 -5.97
C ASP A 129 16.00 8.96 -4.67
N ASP A 130 15.40 10.17 -4.65
CA ASP A 130 15.47 11.07 -3.51
C ASP A 130 14.62 10.57 -2.33
N ILE A 131 15.18 10.71 -1.13
CA ILE A 131 14.45 10.44 0.11
C ILE A 131 13.63 11.68 0.48
N VAL A 132 12.31 11.50 0.53
CA VAL A 132 11.37 12.52 0.96
C VAL A 132 11.18 12.45 2.47
N ARG A 133 11.27 13.58 3.16
CA ARG A 133 11.01 13.67 4.60
C ARG A 133 9.63 14.26 4.85
N LEU A 134 8.70 13.40 5.28
CA LEU A 134 7.32 13.79 5.58
C LEU A 134 7.10 13.90 7.08
N ARG A 135 6.42 14.97 7.52
CA ARG A 135 5.94 15.07 8.91
C ARG A 135 4.56 14.45 8.99
N LEU A 136 4.38 13.46 9.86
CA LEU A 136 3.08 12.83 10.07
C LEU A 136 2.30 13.51 11.21
N PRO A 137 0.96 13.50 11.14
CA PRO A 137 0.14 13.91 12.27
C PRO A 137 0.39 12.97 13.47
N PRO A 138 0.27 13.47 14.72
CA PRO A 138 0.56 12.67 15.92
C PRO A 138 -0.18 11.33 15.98
N ASP A 139 -1.44 11.31 15.53
CA ASP A 139 -2.29 10.13 15.57
C ASP A 139 -1.85 9.04 14.58
N ALA A 140 -1.11 9.41 13.52
CA ALA A 140 -0.57 8.46 12.53
C ALA A 140 0.75 7.81 12.98
N LEU A 141 1.49 8.43 13.90
CA LEU A 141 2.81 7.96 14.35
C LEU A 141 2.80 6.57 15.02
N PRO A 142 1.82 6.20 15.85
CA PRO A 142 1.75 4.84 16.41
C PRO A 142 1.48 3.77 15.34
N LEU A 143 0.81 4.18 14.26
CA LEU A 143 0.34 3.29 13.21
C LEU A 143 1.40 3.05 12.14
N ILE A 144 2.19 4.05 11.74
CA ILE A 144 3.24 3.86 10.72
C ILE A 144 4.31 2.85 11.17
N LYS A 145 4.78 2.01 10.25
CA LYS A 145 5.86 1.03 10.46
C LYS A 145 6.87 1.07 9.31
N LEU A 146 8.08 0.61 9.61
CA LEU A 146 9.12 0.40 8.60
C LEU A 146 8.61 -0.57 7.51
N ASN A 147 8.97 -0.29 6.26
CA ASN A 147 8.54 -1.03 5.07
C ASN A 147 7.03 -0.97 4.79
N ASP A 148 6.28 -0.05 5.39
CA ASP A 148 4.97 0.26 4.83
C ASP A 148 5.16 0.92 3.46
N CYS A 149 4.26 0.60 2.54
CA CYS A 149 4.11 1.26 1.26
C CYS A 149 2.95 2.25 1.37
N LEU A 150 3.18 3.51 0.98
CA LEU A 150 2.21 4.58 1.02
C LEU A 150 2.04 5.13 -0.39
N ASP A 151 0.86 4.97 -0.97
CA ASP A 151 0.51 5.61 -2.23
C ASP A 151 0.07 7.05 -1.94
N LEU A 152 0.91 8.03 -2.32
CA LEU A 152 0.74 9.44 -1.93
C LEU A 152 1.01 10.37 -3.10
N ILE A 153 0.27 11.48 -3.10
CA ILE A 153 0.68 12.70 -3.79
C ILE A 153 1.18 13.68 -2.75
N LEU A 154 2.46 14.05 -2.87
CA LEU A 154 3.13 14.96 -1.97
C LEU A 154 3.37 16.31 -2.64
N GLY A 155 3.22 17.39 -1.88
CA GLY A 155 3.52 18.76 -2.30
C GLY A 155 4.71 19.32 -1.54
N ASP A 156 5.66 19.89 -2.27
CA ASP A 156 6.79 20.62 -1.70
C ASP A 156 6.41 22.08 -1.47
N THR A 157 6.47 22.53 -0.21
CA THR A 157 6.22 23.92 0.18
C THR A 157 7.51 24.72 0.36
N SER A 158 8.66 24.22 -0.14
CA SER A 158 10.05 24.66 0.12
C SER A 158 10.58 24.47 1.54
N GLU A 159 9.70 24.51 2.54
CA GLU A 159 10.05 24.25 3.93
C GLU A 159 9.88 22.76 4.30
N LYS A 160 8.88 22.10 3.70
CA LYS A 160 8.50 20.73 4.02
C LYS A 160 7.67 20.10 2.91
N TRP A 161 7.56 18.79 2.99
CA TRP A 161 6.57 18.03 2.24
C TRP A 161 5.25 17.93 3.01
N VAL A 162 4.14 18.09 2.28
CA VAL A 162 2.78 17.89 2.79
C VAL A 162 2.05 16.84 1.96
N VAL A 163 1.09 16.15 2.57
CA VAL A 163 0.23 15.20 1.85
C VAL A 163 -0.88 15.99 1.15
N LEU A 164 -0.89 15.95 -0.19
CA LEU A 164 -1.94 16.56 -1.01
C LEU A 164 -3.07 15.58 -1.30
N GLU A 165 -2.73 14.31 -1.47
CA GLU A 165 -3.68 13.21 -1.66
C GLU A 165 -3.09 11.95 -1.04
N ALA A 166 -3.92 11.18 -0.35
CA ALA A 166 -3.54 9.91 0.23
C ALA A 166 -4.37 8.81 -0.43
N GLY A 167 -3.70 7.94 -1.17
CA GLY A 167 -4.28 6.68 -1.64
C GLY A 167 -4.18 5.63 -0.54
N GLN A 168 -3.63 4.49 -0.91
CA GLN A 168 -3.60 3.30 -0.08
C GLN A 168 -2.28 3.15 0.68
N VAL A 169 -2.37 2.85 1.98
CA VAL A 169 -1.27 2.33 2.78
C VAL A 169 -1.39 0.83 2.91
N TYR A 170 -0.27 0.13 2.72
CA TYR A 170 -0.22 -1.31 2.82
C TYR A 170 1.13 -1.81 3.33
N PRO A 171 1.17 -2.93 4.05
CA PRO A 171 2.42 -3.45 4.58
C PRO A 171 3.21 -4.12 3.47
N GLN A 172 4.53 -4.00 3.46
CA GLN A 172 5.35 -4.97 2.76
C GLN A 172 5.37 -6.29 3.53
N VAL A 173 5.07 -7.39 2.83
CA VAL A 173 5.09 -8.75 3.37
C VAL A 173 5.94 -9.62 2.44
N GLY A 174 6.74 -10.52 3.03
CA GLY A 174 7.72 -11.31 2.29
C GLY A 174 9.06 -10.58 2.11
N LYS A 175 10.03 -10.95 2.96
CA LYS A 175 11.40 -11.26 2.54
C LYS A 175 11.69 -12.67 3.03
#